data_AF-A0A2T7Q9R4-F1
#
_entry.id   AF-A0A2T7Q9R4-F1
#
_cell.length_a   1.000
_cell.length_b   1.000
_cell.length_c   1.000
_cell.angle_alpha   90.00
_cell.angle_beta   90.00
_cell.angle_gamma   90.00
#
_symmetry.space_group_name_H-M   'P 1'
#
loop_
_entity.id
_entity.type
_entity.pdbx_description
1 polymer ?
#
loop_
_entity_poly.entity_id
_entity_poly.type
_entity_poly.pdbx_seq_one_letter_code
_entity_poly.pdbx_strand_id
1 'polypeptide(L)' 'MASETEPDIKEFLIKILQAVTALVVWAVITMFFGLYLEWAHIHHHFNILNAIFYIWFVASFIGLIYFLYKVWKR' A
#
# COMPACT_ATOMS: atom_id res chain seq x y z
N MET A 1 15.95 34.18 -13.21
CA MET A 1 14.62 33.51 -13.25
C MET A 1 14.80 31.99 -13.24
N ALA A 2 15.46 31.44 -12.22
CA ALA A 2 15.87 30.03 -12.23
C ALA A 2 15.60 29.29 -10.90
N SER A 3 14.69 29.75 -10.04
CA SER A 3 14.63 29.25 -8.65
C SER A 3 13.28 28.75 -8.14
N GLU A 4 12.20 28.82 -8.92
CA GLU A 4 10.88 28.36 -8.45
C GLU A 4 10.47 26.97 -8.98
N THR A 5 11.01 26.55 -10.13
CA THR A 5 10.61 25.29 -10.79
C THR A 5 11.27 24.05 -10.18
N GLU A 6 12.54 24.15 -9.76
CA GLU A 6 13.26 23.03 -9.15
C GLU A 6 12.68 22.54 -7.81
N PRO A 7 12.33 23.41 -6.83
CA PRO A 7 11.75 22.95 -5.57
C PRO A 7 10.40 22.25 -5.76
N ASP A 8 9.56 22.72 -6.69
CA ASP A 8 8.22 22.17 -6.95
C ASP A 8 8.29 20.79 -7.63
N ILE A 9 9.17 20.64 -8.62
CA ILE A 9 9.40 19.33 -9.28
C ILE A 9 9.95 18.32 -8.28
N LYS A 10 10.90 18.73 -7.43
CA LYS A 10 11.48 17.85 -6.42
C LYS A 10 10.41 17.36 -5.42
N GLU A 11 9.54 18.26 -4.97
CA GLU A 11 8.46 17.90 -4.05
C GLU A 11 7.47 16.93 -4.69
N PHE A 12 7.10 17.17 -5.95
CA PHE A 12 6.26 16.26 -6.72
C PHE A 12 6.86 14.86 -6.87
N LEU A 13 8.16 14.76 -7.22
CA LEU A 13 8.86 13.48 -7.32
C LEU A 13 8.94 12.75 -5.98
N ILE A 14 9.10 13.47 -4.87
CA ILE A 14 9.08 12.88 -3.53
C ILE A 14 7.70 12.29 -3.21
N LYS A 15 6.60 13.00 -3.57
CA LYS A 15 5.23 12.48 -3.39
C LYS A 15 5.01 11.19 -4.18
N ILE A 16 5.46 11.14 -5.43
CA ILE A 16 5.41 9.92 -6.26
C ILE A 16 6.22 8.80 -5.61
N LEU A 17 7.46 9.08 -5.20
CA LEU A 17 8.33 8.07 -4.60
C LEU A 17 7.71 7.50 -3.31
N GLN A 18 7.13 8.35 -2.47
CA GLN A 18 6.40 7.93 -1.28
C GLN A 18 5.19 7.05 -1.62
N ALA A 19 4.42 7.43 -2.63
CA ALA A 19 3.25 6.67 -3.07
C ALA A 19 3.63 5.28 -3.61
N VAL A 20 4.62 5.23 -4.52
CA VAL A 20 5.13 3.99 -5.10
C VAL A 20 5.74 3.10 -4.01
N THR A 21 6.56 3.66 -3.11
CA THR A 21 7.17 2.90 -2.02
C THR A 21 6.11 2.29 -1.11
N ALA A 22 5.10 3.06 -0.70
CA ALA A 22 4.02 2.56 0.14
C ALA A 22 3.22 1.44 -0.55
N LEU A 23 2.91 1.61 -1.84
CA LEU A 23 2.22 0.60 -2.63
C LEU A 23 3.03 -0.69 -2.75
N VAL A 24 4.32 -0.60 -3.08
CA VAL A 24 5.22 -1.76 -3.22
C VAL A 24 5.37 -2.49 -1.88
N VAL A 25 5.59 -1.77 -0.79
CA VAL A 25 5.69 -2.37 0.55
C VAL A 25 4.40 -3.10 0.91
N TRP A 26 3.25 -2.47 0.71
CA TRP A 26 1.96 -3.09 0.97
C TRP A 26 1.73 -4.33 0.10
N ALA A 27 2.09 -4.27 -1.19
CA ALA A 27 1.97 -5.38 -2.13
C ALA A 27 2.87 -6.56 -1.73
N VAL A 28 4.12 -6.32 -1.34
CA VAL A 28 5.05 -7.38 -0.90
C VAL A 28 4.53 -8.08 0.35
N ILE A 29 4.04 -7.32 1.34
CA ILE A 29 3.48 -7.89 2.56
C ILE A 29 2.23 -8.72 2.23
N THR A 30 1.30 -8.17 1.44
CA THR A 30 0.07 -8.90 1.06
C THR A 30 0.34 -10.13 0.23
N MET A 31 1.30 -10.09 -0.70
CA MET A 31 1.73 -11.27 -1.46
C MET A 31 2.38 -12.33 -0.56
N PHE A 32 3.22 -11.91 0.39
CA PHE A 32 3.87 -12.84 1.32
C PHE A 32 2.83 -13.57 2.19
N PHE A 33 1.94 -12.85 2.85
CA PHE A 33 0.91 -13.49 3.69
C PHE A 33 -0.15 -14.22 2.86
N GLY A 34 -0.62 -13.61 1.78
CA GLY A 34 -1.73 -14.14 0.99
C GLY A 34 -1.33 -15.33 0.13
N LEU A 35 -0.22 -15.21 -0.60
CA LEU A 35 0.22 -16.20 -1.58
C LEU A 35 1.27 -17.15 -1.01
N TYR A 36 2.36 -16.62 -0.43
CA TYR A 36 3.47 -17.46 0.04
C TYR A 36 3.09 -18.30 1.27
N LEU A 37 2.38 -17.70 2.23
CA LEU A 37 1.83 -18.44 3.38
C LEU A 37 0.44 -19.05 3.09
N GLU A 38 -0.09 -18.83 1.88
CA GLU A 38 -1.39 -19.33 1.42
C GLU A 38 -2.62 -18.85 2.23
N TRP A 39 -2.52 -17.75 3.01
CA TRP A 39 -3.68 -17.26 3.80
C TRP A 39 -4.82 -16.71 2.92
N ALA A 40 -4.55 -16.43 1.65
CA ALA A 40 -5.60 -16.06 0.69
C ALA A 40 -6.25 -17.28 0.01
N HIS A 41 -5.68 -18.49 0.15
CA HIS A 41 -6.20 -19.67 -0.52
C HIS A 41 -7.22 -20.39 0.36
N ILE A 42 -8.41 -20.66 -0.20
CA ILE A 42 -9.45 -21.45 0.44
C ILE A 42 -9.40 -22.85 -0.15
N HIS A 43 -8.67 -23.76 0.50
CA HIS A 43 -8.46 -25.12 -0.03
C HIS A 43 -9.71 -26.01 0.09
N HIS A 44 -10.31 -26.08 1.28
CA HIS A 44 -11.47 -26.96 1.52
C HIS A 44 -12.60 -26.24 2.26
N HIS A 45 -12.23 -25.54 3.34
CA HIS A 45 -13.15 -24.71 4.11
C HIS A 45 -12.49 -23.39 4.43
N PHE A 46 -13.34 -22.36 4.59
CA PHE A 46 -12.90 -21.08 5.08
C PHE A 46 -12.42 -21.23 6.53
N ASN A 47 -11.18 -20.85 6.79
CA ASN A 47 -10.56 -20.97 8.10
C ASN A 47 -10.37 -19.59 8.74
N ILE A 48 -9.91 -19.59 9.99
CA ILE A 48 -9.69 -18.37 10.78
C ILE A 48 -8.56 -17.50 10.18
N LEU A 49 -7.50 -18.11 9.63
CA LEU A 49 -6.39 -17.37 9.02
C LEU A 49 -6.84 -16.60 7.79
N ASN A 50 -7.71 -17.20 6.96
CA ASN A 50 -8.31 -16.55 5.80
C ASN A 50 -9.17 -15.36 6.24
N ALA A 51 -9.97 -15.52 7.29
CA ALA A 51 -10.77 -14.44 7.87
C ALA A 51 -9.89 -13.26 8.31
N ILE A 52 -8.85 -13.54 9.09
CA ILE A 52 -7.89 -12.54 9.57
C ILE A 52 -7.19 -11.85 8.40
N PHE A 53 -6.74 -12.63 7.40
CA PHE A 53 -6.08 -12.09 6.22
C PHE A 53 -6.98 -11.12 5.46
N TYR A 54 -8.22 -11.49 5.15
CA TYR A 54 -9.12 -10.62 4.39
C TYR A 54 -9.54 -9.37 5.18
N ILE A 55 -9.79 -9.49 6.48
CA ILE A 55 -10.08 -8.32 7.33
C ILE A 55 -8.88 -7.37 7.34
N TRP A 56 -7.68 -7.89 7.58
CA TRP A 56 -6.45 -7.10 7.58
C TRP A 56 -6.13 -6.51 6.20
N PHE A 57 -6.37 -7.26 5.12
CA PHE A 57 -6.18 -6.82 3.73
C PHE A 57 -7.05 -5.60 3.44
N VAL A 58 -8.35 -5.66 3.75
CA VAL A 58 -9.27 -4.54 3.53
C VAL A 58 -8.91 -3.34 4.40
N ALA A 59 -8.66 -3.56 5.69
CA ALA A 59 -8.31 -2.48 6.61
C ALA A 59 -6.99 -1.79 6.22
N SER A 60 -5.97 -2.56 5.85
CA SER A 60 -4.68 -2.03 5.41
C SER A 60 -4.77 -1.34 4.05
N PHE A 61 -5.61 -1.84 3.13
CA PHE A 61 -5.87 -1.17 1.86
C PHE A 61 -6.54 0.18 2.03
N ILE A 62 -7.56 0.27 2.90
CA ILE A 62 -8.18 1.56 3.26
C ILE A 62 -7.14 2.50 3.87
N GLY A 63 -6.28 1.99 4.77
CA GLY A 63 -5.17 2.75 5.34
C GLY A 63 -4.17 3.24 4.29
N LEU A 64 -3.86 2.42 3.29
CA LEU A 64 -3.00 2.80 2.16
C LEU A 64 -3.61 3.93 1.35
N ILE A 65 -4.89 3.82 0.96
CA ILE A 65 -5.60 4.88 0.24
C ILE A 65 -5.62 6.18 1.04
N TYR A 66 -5.89 6.10 2.34
CA TYR A 66 -5.84 7.26 3.23
C TYR A 66 -4.44 7.89 3.31
N PHE A 67 -3.40 7.07 3.41
CA PHE A 67 -2.01 7.53 3.40
C PHE A 67 -1.68 8.26 2.08
N LEU A 68 -2.03 7.65 0.94
CA LEU A 68 -1.82 8.26 -0.37
C LEU A 68 -2.56 9.60 -0.46
N TYR A 69 -3.83 9.66 -0.08
CA TYR A 69 -4.60 10.91 -0.05
C TYR A 69 -3.92 11.98 0.81
N LYS A 70 -3.38 11.61 1.98
CA LYS A 70 -2.67 12.54 2.86
C LYS A 70 -1.36 13.05 2.24
N VAL A 71 -0.63 12.22 1.49
CA VAL A 71 0.59 12.63 0.77
C VAL A 71 0.26 13.65 -0.32
N TRP A 72 -0.86 13.49 -1.02
CA TRP A 72 -1.28 14.41 -2.07
C TRP A 72 -1.90 15.71 -1.55
N LYS A 73 -2.51 15.68 -0.36
CA LYS A 73 -3.05 16.88 0.29
C LYS A 73 -1.97 17.74 0.97
N ARG A 74 -0.84 17.14 1.33
CA ARG A 74 0.31 17.84 1.91
C ARG A 74 0.97 18.71 0.86
#